data_AF-A0A4Q6AF52-F1
#
_entry.id   AF-A0A4Q6AF52-F1
#
_cell.length_a   1.000
_cell.length_b   1.000
_cell.length_c   1.000
_cell.angle_alpha   90.00
_cell.angle_beta   90.00
_cell.angle_gamma   90.00
#
_symmetry.space_group_name_H-M   'P 1'
#
loop_
_entity.id
_entity.type
_entity.pdbx_description
1 polymer ?
#
loop_
_entity_poly.entity_id
_entity_poly.type
_entity_poly.pdbx_seq_one_letter_code
_entity_poly.pdbx_strand_id
1 'polypeptide(L)' 'MIVTNVGGLPNLVPHKKAGLVTEPNPQALADAILLFYKMGNANFLPQIRSEKQKFSWENLVAAIIDLEASLENKL' A
#
# COMPACT_ATOMS: atom_id res chain seq x y z
N MET A 1 8.73 3.26 2.98
CA MET A 1 8.77 1.98 3.72
C MET A 1 9.37 0.89 2.84
N ILE A 2 9.90 -0.17 3.45
CA ILE A 2 10.40 -1.37 2.75
C ILE A 2 9.61 -2.55 3.30
N VAL A 3 9.01 -3.35 2.42
CA VAL A 3 8.22 -4.54 2.78
C VAL A 3 8.66 -5.74 1.98
N THR A 4 8.41 -6.92 2.51
CA THR A 4 8.69 -8.19 1.84
C THR A 4 7.53 -8.61 0.93
N ASN A 5 7.84 -9.41 -0.09
CA ASN A 5 6.89 -9.99 -1.03
C ASN A 5 6.15 -11.20 -0.43
N VAL A 6 5.43 -10.96 0.66
CA VAL A 6 4.71 -12.00 1.41
C VAL A 6 3.32 -11.52 1.81
N GLY A 7 2.33 -12.41 1.70
CA GLY A 7 0.95 -12.13 2.05
C GLY A 7 0.38 -10.92 1.31
N GLY A 8 -0.33 -10.06 2.04
CA GLY A 8 -0.95 -8.84 1.48
C GLY A 8 -0.05 -7.60 1.44
N LEU A 9 1.22 -7.69 1.87
CA LEU A 9 2.10 -6.51 1.96
C LEU A 9 2.35 -5.82 0.60
N PRO A 10 2.57 -6.55 -0.52
CA PRO A 10 2.73 -5.93 -1.83
C PRO A 10 1.51 -5.13 -2.29
N ASN A 11 0.31 -5.53 -1.86
CA ASN A 11 -0.94 -4.88 -2.23
C ASN A 11 -1.10 -3.51 -1.55
N LEU A 12 -0.57 -3.37 -0.33
CA LEU A 12 -0.65 -2.13 0.44
C LEU A 12 0.47 -1.14 0.09
N VAL A 13 1.56 -1.63 -0.53
CA VAL A 13 2.75 -0.83 -0.82
C VAL A 13 3.09 -0.89 -2.31
N PRO A 14 2.49 -0.02 -3.14
CA PRO A 14 2.86 0.09 -4.54
C PRO A 14 4.38 0.32 -4.72
N HIS A 15 5.04 -0.64 -5.36
CA HIS A 15 6.49 -0.68 -5.52
C HIS A 15 7.01 0.57 -6.25
N LYS A 16 8.09 1.17 -5.71
CA LYS A 16 8.71 2.44 -6.16
C LYS A 16 7.79 3.66 -6.18
N LYS A 17 6.59 3.56 -5.60
CA LYS A 17 5.64 4.68 -5.46
C LYS A 17 5.44 5.03 -3.99
N ALA A 18 4.86 4.14 -3.20
CA ALA A 18 4.65 4.35 -1.76
C ALA A 18 5.74 3.70 -0.88
N GLY A 19 6.57 2.85 -1.48
CA GLY A 19 7.67 2.18 -0.81
C GLY A 19 8.37 1.19 -1.74
N LEU A 20 9.18 0.31 -1.18
CA LEU A 20 9.83 -0.78 -1.89
C LEU A 20 9.26 -2.11 -1.42
N VAL A 21 9.02 -2.98 -2.39
CA VAL A 21 8.68 -4.39 -2.19
C VAL A 21 9.91 -5.20 -2.60
N THR A 22 10.34 -6.13 -1.77
CA THR A 22 11.55 -6.94 -1.99
C THR A 22 11.33 -8.39 -1.57
N GLU A 23 12.19 -9.30 -2.03
CA GLU A 23 12.12 -10.70 -1.63
C GLU A 23 12.49 -10.89 -0.14
N PRO A 24 11.94 -11.91 0.55
CA PRO A 24 12.15 -12.13 1.98
C PRO A 24 13.51 -12.82 2.27
N ASN A 25 14.58 -12.34 1.66
CA ASN A 25 15.93 -12.84 1.89
C ASN A 25 16.91 -11.69 2.25
N PRO A 26 18.01 -11.99 2.96
CA PRO A 26 18.90 -10.97 3.49
C PRO A 26 19.48 -10.01 2.43
N GLN A 27 19.91 -10.55 1.28
CA GLN A 27 20.53 -9.76 0.22
C GLN A 27 19.51 -8.77 -0.39
N ALA A 28 18.32 -9.24 -0.70
CA ALA A 28 17.26 -8.42 -1.29
C ALA A 28 16.79 -7.29 -0.33
N LEU A 29 16.79 -7.55 0.99
CA LEU A 29 16.52 -6.52 2.00
C LEU A 29 17.64 -5.48 2.08
N ALA A 30 18.91 -5.91 2.09
CA ALA A 30 20.05 -4.99 2.10
C ALA A 30 20.05 -4.06 0.88
N ASP A 31 19.82 -4.62 -0.31
CA ASP A 31 19.75 -3.84 -1.56
C ASP A 31 18.58 -2.86 -1.55
N ALA A 32 17.42 -3.26 -1.01
CA ALA A 32 16.27 -2.38 -0.87
C ALA A 32 16.52 -1.23 0.12
N ILE A 33 17.26 -1.45 1.21
CA ILE A 33 17.65 -0.40 2.15
C ILE A 33 18.52 0.63 1.45
N LEU A 34 19.55 0.19 0.72
CA LEU A 34 20.43 1.09 -0.03
C LEU A 34 19.65 1.88 -1.09
N LEU A 35 18.74 1.23 -1.82
CA LEU A 35 17.89 1.89 -2.82
C LEU A 35 16.94 2.91 -2.17
N PHE A 36 16.36 2.59 -1.02
CA PHE A 36 15.44 3.47 -0.31
C PHE A 36 16.11 4.81 0.05
N TYR A 37 17.33 4.76 0.59
CA TYR A 37 18.10 5.97 0.91
C TYR A 37 18.57 6.72 -0.33
N LYS A 38 18.90 6.02 -1.43
CA LYS A 38 19.25 6.67 -2.71
C LYS A 38 18.07 7.42 -3.33
N MET A 39 16.86 6.88 -3.24
CA MET A 39 15.66 7.55 -3.74
C MET A 39 15.27 8.74 -2.86
N GLY A 40 15.38 8.62 -1.54
CA GLY A 40 15.05 9.72 -0.63
C GLY A 40 13.54 10.00 -0.51
N ASN A 41 13.17 10.78 0.50
CA ASN A 41 11.78 10.91 0.95
C ASN A 41 10.84 11.59 -0.07
N ALA A 42 11.37 12.52 -0.86
CA ALA A 42 10.59 13.28 -1.85
C ALA A 42 9.93 12.38 -2.90
N ASN A 43 10.54 11.23 -3.21
CA ASN A 43 10.00 10.28 -4.18
C ASN A 43 8.76 9.53 -3.66
N PHE A 44 8.59 9.39 -2.35
CA PHE A 44 7.52 8.57 -1.77
C PHE A 44 6.39 9.40 -1.15
N LEU A 45 6.70 10.55 -0.56
CA LEU A 45 5.75 11.30 0.26
C LEU A 45 4.44 11.68 -0.46
N PRO A 46 4.44 12.18 -1.72
CA PRO A 46 3.20 12.50 -2.43
C PRO A 46 2.33 11.25 -2.67
N GLN A 47 2.96 10.15 -3.06
CA GLN A 47 2.28 8.90 -3.34
C GLN A 47 1.71 8.27 -2.07
N ILE A 48 2.45 8.29 -0.96
CA ILE A 48 1.96 7.80 0.35
C ILE A 48 0.70 8.58 0.76
N ARG A 49 0.69 9.90 0.60
CA ARG A 49 -0.48 10.73 0.92
C ARG A 49 -1.69 10.38 0.07
N SER A 50 -1.48 10.13 -1.23
CA SER A 50 -2.53 9.70 -2.16
C SER A 50 -3.07 8.32 -1.80
N GLU A 51 -2.18 7.34 -1.59
CA GLU A 51 -2.57 5.95 -1.26
C GLU A 51 -3.32 5.86 0.07
N LYS A 52 -2.95 6.68 1.07
CA LYS A 52 -3.66 6.74 2.37
C LYS A 52 -5.16 7.07 2.21
N GLN A 53 -5.53 7.88 1.23
CA GLN A 53 -6.94 8.28 1.03
C GLN A 53 -7.82 7.10 0.63
N LYS A 54 -7.27 6.09 -0.07
CA LYS A 54 -8.05 4.89 -0.45
C LYS A 54 -8.56 4.12 0.76
N PHE A 55 -7.82 4.16 1.86
CA PHE A 55 -8.14 3.47 3.11
C PHE A 55 -8.67 4.43 4.18
N SER A 56 -9.31 5.53 3.78
CA SER A 56 -9.94 6.46 4.71
C SER A 56 -11.18 5.84 5.38
N TRP A 57 -11.57 6.39 6.53
CA TRP A 57 -12.78 5.96 7.23
C TRP A 57 -14.03 6.21 6.40
N GLU A 58 -14.06 7.32 5.67
CA GLU A 58 -15.16 7.69 4.79
C GLU A 58 -15.36 6.63 3.70
N ASN A 59 -14.29 6.19 3.05
CA ASN A 59 -14.36 5.14 2.03
C ASN A 59 -14.76 3.78 2.62
N LEU A 60 -14.30 3.45 3.84
CA LEU A 60 -14.69 2.22 4.51
C LEU A 60 -16.19 2.21 4.85
N VAL A 61 -16.69 3.30 5.43
CA VAL A 61 -18.12 3.43 5.78
C VAL A 61 -18.98 3.39 4.53
N ALA A 62 -18.58 4.11 3.47
CA ALA A 62 -19.28 4.06 2.18
C ALA A 62 -19.35 2.63 1.64
N ALA A 63 -18.24 1.88 1.64
CA ALA A 63 -18.21 0.51 1.15
C ALA A 63 -19.12 -0.44 1.95
N ILE A 64 -19.27 -0.23 3.27
CA ILE A 64 -20.18 -1.03 4.11
C ILE A 64 -21.64 -0.72 3.78
N ILE A 65 -21.99 0.56 3.63
CA ILE A 65 -23.34 1.00 3.28
C ILE A 65 -23.71 0.52 1.87
N ASP A 66 -22.81 0.66 0.91
CA ASP A 66 -23.01 0.20 -0.46
C ASP A 66 -23.25 -1.31 -0.52
N LEU A 67 -22.52 -2.08 0.30
CA LEU A 67 -22.72 -3.52 0.41
C LEU A 67 -24.11 -3.85 0.94
N GLU A 68 -24.57 -3.17 1.99
CA GLU A 68 -25.90 -3.36 2.57
C GLU A 68 -27.01 -3.07 1.55
N ALA A 69 -26.97 -1.91 0.89
CA ALA A 69 -27.93 -1.54 -0.16
C ALA A 69 -27.91 -2.52 -1.35
N SER A 70 -26.75 -3.09 -1.69
CA SER A 70 -26.64 -4.08 -2.77
C SER A 70 -27.29 -5.42 -2.45
N LEU A 71 -27.45 -5.74 -1.16
CA LEU A 71 -28.12 -6.96 -0.70
C LEU A 71 -29.64 -6.79 -0.69
N GLU A 72 -30.14 -5.61 -0.29
CA GLU A 72 -31.58 -5.30 -0.34
C GLU A 72 -32.13 -5.35 -1.76
N ASN A 73 -31.40 -4.83 -2.75
CA ASN A 73 -31.82 -4.84 -4.16
C ASN A 73 -31.83 -6.24 -4.82
N LYS A 74 -31.33 -7.28 -4.13
CA LYS A 74 -31.31 -8.66 -4.62
C LYS A 74 -32.42 -9.53 -4.02
N LEU A 75 -33.16 -9.02 -3.05
CA LEU A 75 -34.35 -9.65 -2.45
C LEU A 75 -35.62 -9.13 -3.12
#